data_AF-A0A9D7RVU3-F1
#
_entry.id   AF-A0A9D7RVU3-F1
#
_cell.length_a   1.000
_cell.length_b   1.000
_cell.length_c   1.000
_cell.angle_alpha   90.00
_cell.angle_beta   90.00
_cell.angle_gamma   90.00
#
_symmetry.space_group_name_H-M   'P 1'
#
loop_
_entity.id
_entity.type
_entity.pdbx_description
1 polymer ?
#
loop_
_entity_poly.entity_id
_entity_poly.type
_entity_poly.pdbx_seq_one_letter_code
_entity_poly.pdbx_strand_id
1 'polypeptide(L)'
;MRTIQKQPPHRGKALKKSCISILLAVLFIGVLAPVAHAKSSKKLEFLLRFYDLNEAAFAYHRHCLSTTEGLNHTFLRTLEFVTDELFSEAKKNDPEVNPDYIKAKILERRYNEQYRLDHAHIKEGCHSQAAIIARQHYQEFSKHNESAIRKLVDEQTGS
;
A
#
# COMPACT_ATOMS: atom_id res chain seq x y z
N MET A 1 28.21 -35.62 43.76
CA MET A 1 27.86 -34.51 44.69
C MET A 1 26.36 -34.25 44.59
N ARG A 2 25.76 -33.77 45.67
CA ARG A 2 24.35 -33.91 46.10
C ARG A 2 23.26 -33.41 45.13
N THR A 3 22.14 -34.14 45.14
CA THR A 3 20.76 -33.73 44.79
C THR A 3 20.32 -32.45 45.51
N ILE A 4 19.37 -31.71 44.91
CA ILE A 4 18.15 -31.14 45.53
C ILE A 4 17.32 -30.45 44.42
N GLN A 5 16.12 -30.99 44.15
CA GLN A 5 14.99 -30.27 43.54
C GLN A 5 14.52 -29.15 44.46
N LYS A 6 14.03 -28.03 43.94
CA LYS A 6 12.97 -27.23 44.59
C LYS A 6 12.37 -26.17 43.67
N GLN A 7 11.09 -26.35 43.35
CA GLN A 7 10.10 -25.30 43.11
C GLN A 7 8.99 -25.52 44.15
N PRO A 8 8.07 -24.58 44.44
CA PRO A 8 8.16 -23.13 44.65
C PRO A 8 7.78 -22.79 46.12
N PRO A 9 7.42 -21.54 46.47
CA PRO A 9 6.02 -21.39 46.87
C PRO A 9 5.35 -20.11 46.33
N HIS A 10 4.13 -20.30 45.82
CA HIS A 10 3.09 -19.28 45.85
C HIS A 10 2.68 -19.02 47.30
N ARG A 11 2.74 -17.78 47.78
CA ARG A 11 1.66 -17.09 48.52
C ARG A 11 2.13 -15.75 49.07
N GLY A 12 1.47 -14.70 48.62
CA GLY A 12 1.45 -13.39 49.26
C GLY A 12 0.19 -12.65 48.83
N LYS A 13 -0.96 -13.04 49.40
CA LYS A 13 -2.17 -12.22 49.35
C LYS A 13 -1.96 -11.03 50.30
N ALA A 14 -2.30 -9.81 49.87
CA ALA A 14 -3.30 -8.97 50.55
C ALA A 14 -3.41 -7.59 49.89
N LEU A 15 -4.65 -7.27 49.52
CA LEU A 15 -5.17 -5.93 49.26
C LEU A 15 -4.79 -4.95 50.38
N LYS A 16 -4.57 -3.68 50.02
CA LYS A 16 -5.25 -2.57 50.70
C LYS A 16 -5.46 -1.38 49.78
N LYS A 17 -6.75 -1.06 49.60
CA LYS A 17 -7.29 0.14 48.98
C LYS A 17 -7.06 1.34 49.91
N SER A 18 -6.74 2.49 49.35
CA SER A 18 -7.30 3.80 49.72
C SER A 18 -6.96 4.75 48.55
N CYS A 19 -7.92 5.25 47.74
CA CYS A 19 -8.89 6.32 48.04
C CYS A 19 -8.17 7.54 48.64
N ILE A 20 -8.24 8.76 48.09
CA ILE A 20 -9.26 9.44 47.31
C ILE A 20 -8.69 10.83 46.95
N SER A 21 -9.30 11.51 45.95
CA SER A 21 -9.30 12.98 45.73
C SER A 21 -8.10 13.59 44.97
N ILE A 22 -8.24 14.47 43.98
CA ILE A 22 -9.33 15.40 43.62
C ILE A 22 -9.12 15.92 42.18
N LEU A 23 -10.25 16.11 41.47
CA LEU A 23 -10.54 17.02 40.35
C LEU A 23 -9.46 17.35 39.30
N LEU A 24 -9.76 16.99 38.05
CA LEU A 24 -9.84 17.98 36.97
C LEU A 24 -10.92 17.55 35.97
N ALA A 25 -12.11 18.10 36.17
CA ALA A 25 -13.17 18.10 35.18
C ALA A 25 -12.90 19.25 34.19
N VAL A 26 -12.60 18.92 32.94
CA VAL A 26 -12.87 19.72 31.74
C VAL A 26 -13.15 18.69 30.65
N LEU A 27 -14.40 18.32 30.40
CA LEU A 27 -15.28 19.03 29.47
C LEU A 27 -14.55 19.46 28.19
N PHE A 28 -14.08 18.48 27.43
CA PHE A 28 -14.02 18.59 25.98
C PHE A 28 -15.02 17.57 25.39
N ILE A 29 -16.29 17.96 25.43
CA ILE A 29 -17.19 17.72 24.31
C ILE A 29 -16.61 18.56 23.16
N GLY A 30 -15.54 18.03 22.56
CA GLY A 30 -15.03 18.49 21.28
C GLY A 30 -15.84 17.76 20.24
N VAL A 31 -16.74 18.51 19.59
CA VAL A 31 -17.40 18.19 18.34
C VAL A 31 -16.34 17.70 17.34
N LEU A 32 -16.04 16.41 17.33
CA LEU A 32 -15.52 15.77 16.15
C LEU A 32 -16.77 15.43 15.35
N ALA A 33 -17.06 16.35 14.42
CA ALA A 33 -17.88 16.04 13.27
C ALA A 33 -17.59 14.60 12.81
N PRO A 34 -18.60 13.85 12.32
CA PRO A 34 -18.27 12.66 11.56
C PRO A 34 -17.32 13.14 10.46
N VAL A 35 -16.04 12.79 10.58
CA VAL A 35 -15.11 12.89 9.46
C VAL A 35 -15.76 11.98 8.45
N ALA A 36 -16.49 12.58 7.53
CA ALA A 36 -17.07 11.91 6.40
C ALA A 36 -15.87 11.30 5.69
N HIS A 37 -15.55 10.05 6.03
CA HIS A 37 -14.64 9.25 5.24
C HIS A 37 -15.32 9.19 3.89
N ALA A 38 -14.87 10.05 2.97
CA ALA A 38 -15.31 10.02 1.60
C ALA A 38 -15.10 8.57 1.16
N LYS A 39 -16.22 7.89 0.89
CA LYS A 39 -16.19 6.49 0.45
C LYS A 39 -15.35 6.47 -0.82
N SER A 40 -14.17 5.85 -0.75
CA SER A 40 -13.23 5.78 -1.88
C SER A 40 -13.97 5.38 -3.15
N SER A 41 -13.79 6.16 -4.23
CA SER A 41 -14.43 5.83 -5.50
C SER A 41 -13.91 4.48 -6.01
N LYS A 42 -14.78 3.74 -6.71
CA LYS A 42 -14.39 2.48 -7.38
C LYS A 42 -13.19 2.70 -8.32
N LYS A 43 -13.12 3.88 -8.95
CA LYS A 43 -12.01 4.28 -9.81
C LYS A 43 -10.72 4.47 -9.03
N LEU A 44 -10.78 5.10 -7.85
CA LEU A 44 -9.62 5.26 -6.98
C LEU A 44 -9.07 3.90 -6.50
N GLU A 45 -9.94 3.00 -6.06
CA GLU A 45 -9.54 1.65 -5.62
C GLU A 45 -8.92 0.83 -6.76
N PHE A 46 -9.51 0.91 -7.96
CA PHE A 46 -8.98 0.24 -9.14
C PHE A 46 -7.60 0.79 -9.53
N LEU A 47 -7.45 2.11 -9.60
CA LEU A 47 -6.20 2.77 -9.94
C LEU A 47 -5.09 2.47 -8.92
N LEU A 48 -5.41 2.41 -7.62
CA LEU A 48 -4.46 2.00 -6.58
C LEU A 48 -3.96 0.57 -6.80
N ARG A 49 -4.88 -0.39 -7.03
CA ARG A 49 -4.48 -1.79 -7.30
C ARG A 49 -3.66 -1.90 -8.58
N PHE A 50 -4.05 -1.16 -9.60
CA PHE A 50 -3.38 -1.20 -10.90
C PHE A 50 -1.98 -0.56 -10.83
N TYR A 51 -1.83 0.51 -10.04
CA TYR A 51 -0.55 1.09 -9.68
C TYR A 51 0.37 0.05 -9.04
N ASP A 52 -0.09 -0.69 -8.02
CA ASP A 52 0.73 -1.72 -7.35
C ASP A 52 1.18 -2.84 -8.29
N LEU A 53 0.31 -3.25 -9.23
CA LEU A 53 0.66 -4.24 -10.26
C LEU A 53 1.70 -3.71 -11.24
N ASN A 54 1.62 -2.43 -11.60
CA ASN A 54 2.63 -1.79 -12.43
C ASN A 54 3.99 -1.74 -11.69
N GLU A 55 3.98 -1.41 -10.40
CA GLU A 55 5.20 -1.42 -9.57
C GLU A 55 5.80 -2.84 -9.48
N ALA A 56 4.96 -3.88 -9.34
CA ALA A 56 5.40 -5.28 -9.37
C ALA A 56 6.00 -5.69 -10.72
N ALA A 57 5.36 -5.30 -11.83
CA ALA A 57 5.87 -5.55 -13.19
C ALA A 57 7.20 -4.82 -13.46
N PHE A 58 7.35 -3.59 -12.96
CA PHE A 58 8.59 -2.85 -13.05
C PHE A 58 9.73 -3.50 -12.25
N ALA A 59 9.44 -3.98 -11.04
CA ALA A 59 10.41 -4.73 -10.25
C ALA A 59 10.81 -6.06 -10.93
N TYR A 60 9.85 -6.77 -11.53
CA TYR A 60 10.13 -7.96 -12.33
C TYR A 60 11.06 -7.64 -13.50
N HIS A 61 10.80 -6.58 -14.28
CA HIS A 61 11.71 -6.19 -15.36
C HIS A 61 13.12 -5.93 -14.82
N ARG A 62 13.24 -5.13 -13.75
CA ARG A 62 14.52 -4.77 -13.14
C ARG A 62 15.33 -6.00 -12.70
N HIS A 63 14.70 -6.98 -12.06
CA HIS A 63 15.42 -8.14 -11.48
C HIS A 63 15.54 -9.34 -12.41
N CYS A 64 14.62 -9.51 -13.34
CA CYS A 64 14.49 -10.74 -14.12
C CYS A 64 14.81 -10.57 -15.61
N LEU A 65 14.75 -9.34 -16.13
CA LEU A 65 14.92 -9.08 -17.57
C LEU A 65 15.96 -8.01 -17.90
N SER A 66 16.35 -7.14 -16.95
CA SER A 66 17.17 -5.95 -17.24
C SER A 66 18.53 -6.24 -17.88
N THR A 67 19.07 -7.45 -17.68
CA THR A 67 20.32 -7.90 -18.30
C THR A 67 20.15 -8.36 -19.74
N THR A 68 18.93 -8.66 -20.18
CA THR A 68 18.63 -9.24 -21.51
C THR A 68 17.72 -8.36 -22.36
N GLU A 69 16.89 -7.51 -21.74
CA GLU A 69 15.86 -6.74 -22.43
C GLU A 69 15.82 -5.30 -21.91
N GLY A 70 15.74 -4.34 -22.84
CA GLY A 70 15.40 -2.96 -22.51
C GLY A 70 13.97 -2.85 -21.98
N LEU A 71 13.71 -1.80 -21.21
CA LEU A 71 12.37 -1.55 -20.69
C LEU A 71 11.43 -1.11 -21.81
N ASN A 72 10.24 -1.69 -21.88
CA ASN A 72 9.28 -1.39 -22.92
C ASN A 72 8.72 0.05 -22.78
N HIS A 73 8.84 0.87 -23.82
CA HIS A 73 8.38 2.26 -23.81
C HIS A 73 6.86 2.42 -23.68
N THR A 74 6.08 1.47 -24.21
CA THR A 74 4.62 1.47 -24.05
C THR A 74 4.26 1.21 -22.60
N PHE A 75 4.92 0.25 -21.94
CA PHE A 75 4.75 -0.01 -20.52
C PHE A 75 5.09 1.21 -19.65
N LEU A 76 6.19 1.92 -19.95
CA LEU A 76 6.55 3.16 -19.26
C LEU A 76 5.45 4.23 -19.36
N ARG A 77 4.88 4.44 -20.55
CA ARG A 77 3.77 5.38 -20.73
C ARG A 77 2.53 4.96 -19.94
N THR A 78 2.23 3.66 -19.88
CA THR A 78 1.14 3.13 -19.05
C THR A 78 1.37 3.39 -17.57
N LEU A 79 2.60 3.22 -17.08
CA LEU A 79 2.99 3.52 -15.71
C LEU A 79 2.74 4.99 -15.35
N GLU A 80 3.18 5.91 -16.21
CA GLU A 80 2.99 7.36 -16.07
C GLU A 80 1.50 7.69 -16.06
N PHE A 81 0.75 7.22 -17.05
CA PHE A 81 -0.69 7.39 -17.15
C PHE A 81 -1.45 6.97 -15.87
N VAL A 82 -1.18 5.76 -15.36
CA VAL A 82 -1.87 5.26 -14.16
C VAL A 82 -1.53 6.09 -12.94
N THR A 83 -0.28 6.58 -12.84
CA THR A 83 0.14 7.47 -11.76
C THR A 83 -0.61 8.81 -11.81
N ASP A 84 -0.75 9.39 -12.99
CA ASP A 84 -1.43 10.68 -13.19
C ASP A 84 -2.95 10.58 -12.97
N GLU A 85 -3.58 9.50 -13.45
CA GLU A 85 -4.99 9.23 -13.19
C GLU A 85 -5.24 8.96 -11.70
N LEU A 86 -4.35 8.22 -11.03
CA LEU A 86 -4.44 7.97 -9.59
C LEU A 86 -4.39 9.28 -8.80
N PHE A 87 -3.44 10.16 -9.12
CA PHE A 87 -3.35 11.48 -8.51
C PHE A 87 -4.62 12.31 -8.77
N SER A 88 -5.08 12.34 -10.01
CA SER A 88 -6.28 13.09 -10.41
C SER A 88 -7.53 12.60 -9.70
N GLU A 89 -7.70 11.29 -9.59
CA GLU A 89 -8.86 10.68 -8.94
C GLU A 89 -8.78 10.85 -7.41
N ALA A 90 -7.60 10.72 -6.80
CA ALA A 90 -7.41 10.99 -5.37
C ALA A 90 -7.78 12.44 -5.01
N LYS A 91 -7.36 13.41 -5.84
CA LYS A 91 -7.72 14.83 -5.67
C LYS A 91 -9.22 15.08 -5.79
N LYS A 92 -9.93 14.35 -6.67
CA LYS A 92 -11.39 14.45 -6.80
C LYS A 92 -12.12 13.85 -5.60
N ASN A 93 -11.60 12.76 -5.05
CA ASN A 93 -12.19 12.06 -3.91
C ASN A 93 -12.01 12.84 -2.60
N ASP A 94 -10.91 13.58 -2.46
CA ASP A 94 -10.66 14.43 -1.30
C ASP A 94 -10.14 15.83 -1.73
N PRO A 95 -11.04 16.75 -2.11
CA PRO A 95 -10.66 18.07 -2.61
C PRO A 95 -10.04 19.00 -1.55
N GLU A 96 -10.24 18.70 -0.26
CA GLU A 96 -9.72 19.51 0.85
C GLU A 96 -8.25 19.20 1.17
N VAL A 97 -7.79 18.01 0.77
CA VAL A 97 -6.40 17.60 0.96
C VAL A 97 -5.47 18.35 0.00
N ASN A 98 -4.35 18.82 0.55
CA ASN A 98 -3.29 19.47 -0.22
C ASN A 98 -2.77 18.52 -1.33
N PRO A 99 -2.76 18.94 -2.60
CA PRO A 99 -2.23 18.14 -3.71
C PRO A 99 -0.82 17.60 -3.50
N ASP A 100 0.06 18.35 -2.83
CA ASP A 100 1.43 17.90 -2.57
C ASP A 100 1.49 16.79 -1.52
N TYR A 101 0.53 16.75 -0.59
CA TYR A 101 0.37 15.63 0.33
C TYR A 101 -0.05 14.36 -0.43
N ILE A 102 -0.97 14.47 -1.40
CA ILE A 102 -1.38 13.32 -2.24
C ILE A 102 -0.18 12.78 -3.02
N LYS A 103 0.60 13.66 -3.67
CA LYS A 103 1.83 13.27 -4.37
C LYS A 103 2.83 12.59 -3.44
N ALA A 104 3.04 13.15 -2.25
CA ALA A 104 3.94 12.56 -1.26
C ALA A 104 3.48 11.14 -0.86
N LYS A 105 2.18 10.92 -0.70
CA LYS A 105 1.62 9.59 -0.40
C LYS A 105 1.76 8.59 -1.55
N ILE A 106 1.61 9.02 -2.80
CA ILE A 106 1.87 8.17 -3.96
C ILE A 106 3.37 7.78 -4.02
N LEU A 107 4.27 8.74 -3.79
CA LEU A 107 5.72 8.49 -3.76
C LEU A 107 6.13 7.58 -2.59
N GLU A 108 5.57 7.79 -1.40
CA GLU A 108 5.79 6.93 -0.24
C GLU A 108 5.34 5.49 -0.54
N ARG A 109 4.17 5.33 -1.18
CA ARG A 109 3.68 4.02 -1.62
C ARG A 109 4.64 3.36 -2.61
N ARG A 110 5.12 4.09 -3.64
CA ARG A 110 6.14 3.59 -4.56
C ARG A 110 7.34 3.03 -3.82
N TYR A 111 7.91 3.84 -2.93
CA TYR A 111 9.11 3.48 -2.19
C TYR A 111 8.89 2.19 -1.37
N ASN A 112 7.78 2.12 -0.64
CA ASN A 112 7.44 0.97 0.19
C ASN A 112 7.21 -0.30 -0.65
N GLU A 113 6.47 -0.18 -1.76
CA GLU A 113 6.23 -1.31 -2.66
C GLU A 113 7.52 -1.78 -3.33
N GLN A 114 8.32 -0.87 -3.89
CA GLN A 114 9.59 -1.24 -4.53
C GLN A 114 10.55 -1.91 -3.54
N TYR A 115 10.67 -1.39 -2.32
CA TYR A 115 11.46 -2.02 -1.27
C TYR A 115 10.97 -3.45 -0.97
N ARG A 116 9.66 -3.63 -0.77
CA ARG A 116 9.05 -4.94 -0.52
C ARG A 116 9.30 -5.91 -1.68
N LEU A 117 9.13 -5.45 -2.92
CA LEU A 117 9.31 -6.23 -4.13
C LEU A 117 10.76 -6.61 -4.38
N ASP A 118 11.72 -5.73 -4.06
CA ASP A 118 13.15 -6.03 -4.14
C ASP A 118 13.52 -7.21 -3.24
N HIS A 119 13.11 -7.14 -1.96
CA HIS A 119 13.33 -8.23 -1.02
C HIS A 119 12.69 -9.53 -1.47
N ALA A 120 11.47 -9.47 -2.01
CA ALA A 120 10.78 -10.64 -2.52
C ALA A 120 11.52 -11.28 -3.71
N HIS A 121 11.97 -10.49 -4.70
CA HIS A 121 12.69 -11.02 -5.86
C HIS A 121 14.06 -11.61 -5.48
N ILE A 122 14.79 -10.96 -4.56
CA ILE A 122 16.06 -11.49 -4.06
C ILE A 122 15.86 -12.85 -3.35
N LYS A 123 14.78 -12.99 -2.59
CA LYS A 123 14.50 -14.19 -1.80
C LYS A 123 13.91 -15.33 -2.61
N GLU A 124 12.94 -15.04 -3.47
CA GLU A 124 12.09 -16.04 -4.14
C GLU A 124 12.46 -16.25 -5.61
N GLY A 125 13.16 -15.29 -6.22
CA GLY A 125 13.61 -15.35 -7.61
C GLY A 125 12.50 -15.14 -8.64
N CYS A 126 12.91 -15.23 -9.90
CA CYS A 126 12.11 -14.90 -11.09
C CYS A 126 11.08 -15.96 -11.50
N HIS A 127 11.01 -17.08 -10.77
CA HIS A 127 10.06 -18.16 -11.02
C HIS A 127 9.00 -18.29 -9.92
N SER A 128 9.02 -17.40 -8.92
CA SER A 128 7.97 -17.32 -7.90
C SER A 128 6.61 -17.02 -8.52
N GLN A 129 5.54 -17.40 -7.83
CA GLN A 129 4.17 -17.09 -8.30
C GLN A 129 3.96 -15.58 -8.47
N ALA A 130 4.53 -14.77 -7.57
CA ALA A 130 4.47 -13.32 -7.66
C ALA A 130 5.21 -12.79 -8.91
N ALA A 131 6.41 -13.30 -9.20
CA ALA A 131 7.15 -12.94 -10.41
C ALA A 131 6.41 -13.36 -11.69
N ILE A 132 5.73 -14.51 -11.69
CA ILE A 132 4.92 -14.95 -12.84
C ILE A 132 3.74 -14.02 -13.10
N ILE A 133 3.04 -13.58 -12.05
CA ILE A 133 1.93 -12.62 -12.17
C ILE A 133 2.46 -11.26 -12.67
N ALA A 134 3.57 -10.79 -12.10
CA ALA A 134 4.21 -9.55 -12.53
C ALA A 134 4.67 -9.62 -13.99
N ARG A 135 5.21 -10.76 -14.43
CA ARG A 135 5.57 -11.02 -15.83
C ARG A 135 4.36 -10.95 -16.75
N GLN A 136 3.27 -11.62 -16.39
CA GLN A 136 2.04 -11.61 -17.19
C GLN A 136 1.50 -10.19 -17.33
N HIS A 137 1.48 -9.44 -16.22
CA HIS A 137 1.09 -8.02 -16.23
C HIS A 137 2.02 -7.19 -17.13
N TYR A 138 3.34 -7.31 -16.97
CA TYR A 138 4.32 -6.61 -17.81
C TYR A 138 4.12 -6.90 -19.31
N GLN A 139 3.98 -8.18 -19.68
CA GLN A 139 3.83 -8.62 -21.06
C GLN A 139 2.53 -8.14 -21.68
N GLU A 140 1.42 -8.21 -20.94
CA GLU A 140 0.12 -7.79 -21.45
C GLU A 140 0.06 -6.28 -21.62
N PHE A 141 0.47 -5.53 -20.59
CA PHE A 141 0.39 -4.08 -20.59
C PHE A 141 1.42 -3.40 -21.48
N SER A 142 2.53 -4.06 -21.81
CA SER A 142 3.47 -3.62 -22.85
C SER A 142 2.85 -3.52 -24.25
N LYS A 143 1.67 -4.13 -24.48
CA LYS A 143 0.97 -4.10 -25.78
C LYS A 143 -0.10 -3.01 -25.87
N HIS A 144 -0.50 -2.41 -24.75
CA HIS A 144 -1.63 -1.49 -24.68
C HIS A 144 -1.15 -0.05 -24.62
N ASN A 145 -1.64 0.79 -25.53
CA ASN A 145 -1.40 2.23 -25.46
C ASN A 145 -2.31 2.90 -24.42
N GLU A 146 -2.03 4.17 -24.08
CA GLU A 146 -2.80 4.93 -23.08
C GLU A 146 -4.32 4.94 -23.33
N SER A 147 -4.76 4.99 -24.58
CA SER A 147 -6.19 4.95 -24.94
C SER A 147 -6.84 3.62 -24.55
N ALA A 148 -6.17 2.50 -24.83
CA ALA A 148 -6.63 1.18 -24.42
C ALA A 148 -6.67 1.04 -22.90
N ILE A 149 -5.68 1.59 -22.19
CA ILE A 149 -5.63 1.59 -20.73
C ILE A 149 -6.75 2.44 -20.13
N ARG A 150 -7.00 3.63 -20.69
CA ARG A 150 -8.11 4.48 -20.27
C ARG A 150 -9.44 3.75 -20.41
N LYS A 151 -9.68 3.13 -21.57
CA LYS A 151 -10.88 2.33 -21.82
C LYS A 151 -11.02 1.19 -20.80
N LEU A 152 -9.93 0.48 -20.50
CA LEU A 152 -9.92 -0.58 -19.48
C LEU A 152 -10.32 -0.03 -18.11
N VAL A 153 -9.73 1.09 -17.68
CA VAL A 153 -10.08 1.73 -16.41
C VAL A 153 -11.57 2.03 -16.39
N ASP A 154 -12.07 2.74 -17.40
CA ASP A 154 -13.45 3.20 -17.46
C ASP A 154 -14.45 2.01 -17.50
N GLU A 155 -14.17 0.95 -18.26
CA GLU A 155 -14.97 -0.29 -18.28
C GLU A 155 -15.01 -0.99 -16.92
N GLN A 156 -13.88 -1.07 -16.22
CA GLN A 156 -13.81 -1.72 -14.90
C GLN A 156 -14.46 -0.87 -13.81
N THR A 157 -14.49 0.45 -13.96
CA THR A 157 -14.96 1.38 -12.92
C THR A 157 -16.35 1.94 -13.20
N GLY A 158 -16.90 1.72 -14.40
CA GLY A 158 -18.20 2.27 -14.82
C GLY A 158 -18.15 3.80 -14.96
N SER A 159 -17.02 4.32 -15.44
CA SER A 159 -16.73 5.75 -15.60
C SER A 159 -16.89 6.22 -17.04
#